data_AF-A0A524H0C5-F1
#
_entry.id   AF-A0A524H0C5-F1
#
_cell.length_a   1.000
_cell.length_b   1.000
_cell.length_c   1.000
_cell.angle_alpha   90.00
_cell.angle_beta   90.00
_cell.angle_gamma   90.00
#
_symmetry.space_group_name_H-M   'P 1'
#
loop_
_entity.id
_entity.type
_entity.pdbx_description
1 polymer ?
#
loop_
_entity_poly.entity_id
_entity_poly.type
_entity_poly.pdbx_seq_one_letter_code
_entity_poly.pdbx_strand_id
1 'polypeptide(L)'
;TTVSIVFELLGAAVAISLIKILNSTDNLSDIGNYINTAKALAIIFGILFSVVIAFAFGTIIQFITRLLFSFDYKKYMEDFGALWGGIAITAIVYFMLVKGAKGASFMTPEHLEWLSTHTLLVLLYAFIGITVLLQLLISLFKVNILRIIVLVGTFSLAMAFAGNDLVNFIGVPLAGLEAYKEFAGDPSFSPDALLMGSLSQPVKTPTIFLLAAGLIMVATLFLSKKARTLPD
;
A
#
# COMPACT_ATOMS: atom_id res chain seq x y z
N THR A 1 -8.59 -7.92 -1.95
CA THR A 1 -8.33 -7.45 -3.32
C THR A 1 -7.03 -8.04 -3.85
N THR A 2 -5.87 -7.77 -3.25
CA THR A 2 -4.56 -8.24 -3.76
C THR A 2 -4.45 -9.75 -3.89
N VAL A 3 -4.92 -10.53 -2.90
CA VAL A 3 -4.92 -12.00 -2.97
C VAL A 3 -5.72 -12.50 -4.17
N SER A 4 -6.95 -12.01 -4.32
CA SER A 4 -7.85 -12.38 -5.42
C SER A 4 -7.24 -12.06 -6.77
N ILE A 5 -6.65 -10.88 -6.94
CA ILE A 5 -6.01 -10.46 -8.20
C ILE A 5 -4.82 -11.36 -8.54
N VAL A 6 -4.00 -11.73 -7.55
CA VAL A 6 -2.87 -12.64 -7.78
C VAL A 6 -3.36 -14.02 -8.23
N PHE A 7 -4.43 -14.55 -7.64
CA PHE A 7 -5.02 -15.83 -8.05
C PHE A 7 -5.72 -15.75 -9.41
N GLU A 8 -6.41 -14.65 -9.72
CA GLU A 8 -7.02 -14.40 -11.02
C GLU A 8 -5.97 -14.32 -12.13
N LEU A 9 -4.88 -13.58 -11.91
CA LEU A 9 -3.76 -13.48 -12.84
C LEU A 9 -3.03 -14.81 -13.01
N LEU A 10 -2.84 -15.59 -11.95
CA LEU A 10 -2.26 -16.93 -12.02
C LEU A 10 -3.17 -17.87 -12.83
N GLY A 11 -4.49 -17.83 -12.60
CA GLY A 11 -5.47 -18.61 -13.36
C GLY A 11 -5.46 -18.24 -14.85
N ALA A 12 -5.43 -16.95 -15.16
CA ALA A 12 -5.29 -16.45 -16.54
C ALA A 12 -3.97 -16.92 -17.17
N ALA A 13 -2.85 -16.86 -16.45
CA ALA A 13 -1.56 -17.33 -16.93
C ALA A 13 -1.57 -18.84 -17.24
N VAL A 14 -2.22 -19.65 -16.39
CA VAL A 14 -2.41 -21.09 -16.64
C VAL A 14 -3.24 -21.32 -17.90
N ALA A 15 -4.36 -20.61 -18.05
CA ALA A 15 -5.24 -20.76 -19.23
C ALA A 15 -4.52 -20.40 -20.53
N ILE A 16 -3.79 -19.29 -20.58
CA ILE A 16 -3.02 -18.87 -21.75
C ILE A 16 -1.86 -19.83 -22.03
N SER A 17 -1.17 -20.31 -20.99
CA SER A 17 -0.08 -21.30 -21.15
C SER A 17 -0.60 -22.61 -21.72
N LEU A 18 -1.78 -23.07 -21.29
CA LEU A 18 -2.44 -24.26 -21.85
C LEU A 18 -2.78 -24.07 -23.33
N ILE A 19 -3.38 -22.94 -23.72
CA ILE A 19 -3.68 -22.64 -25.13
C ILE A 19 -2.39 -22.64 -25.97
N LYS A 20 -1.29 -22.08 -25.44
CA LYS A 20 -0.01 -22.03 -26.15
C LYS A 20 0.61 -23.41 -26.35
N ILE A 21 0.59 -24.25 -25.30
CA ILE A 21 1.10 -25.62 -25.37
C ILE A 21 0.26 -26.47 -26.34
N LEU A 22 -1.07 -26.33 -26.33
CA LEU A 22 -1.95 -27.03 -27.27
C LEU A 22 -1.68 -26.67 -28.74
N ASN A 23 -1.12 -25.50 -29.02
CA ASN A 23 -0.78 -25.03 -30.37
C ASN A 23 0.73 -25.13 -30.68
N SER A 24 1.53 -25.74 -29.79
CA SER A 24 2.98 -25.90 -29.92
C SER A 24 3.37 -27.38 -29.82
N THR A 25 4.65 -27.71 -30.06
CA THR A 25 5.18 -29.07 -29.84
C THR A 25 5.60 -29.34 -28.40
N ASP A 26 5.31 -28.41 -27.49
CA ASP A 26 5.73 -28.47 -26.09
C ASP A 26 4.86 -29.44 -25.29
N ASN A 27 5.41 -29.97 -24.19
CA ASN A 27 4.70 -30.90 -23.34
C ASN A 27 4.00 -30.16 -22.18
N LEU A 28 3.00 -30.81 -21.57
CA LEU A 28 2.30 -30.26 -20.40
C LEU A 28 3.25 -29.99 -19.21
N SER A 29 4.40 -30.67 -19.17
CA SER A 29 5.48 -30.42 -18.19
C SER A 29 6.11 -29.04 -18.32
N ASP A 30 6.02 -28.40 -19.48
CA ASP A 30 6.65 -27.11 -19.75
C ASP A 30 5.82 -25.91 -19.26
N ILE A 31 4.62 -26.13 -18.71
CA ILE A 31 3.81 -25.09 -18.05
C ILE A 31 4.62 -24.31 -17.01
N GLY A 32 5.49 -25.00 -16.26
CA GLY A 32 6.34 -24.39 -15.25
C GLY A 32 7.37 -23.41 -15.81
N ASN A 33 7.67 -23.48 -17.12
CA ASN A 33 8.58 -22.55 -17.80
C ASN A 33 7.85 -21.28 -18.28
N TYR A 34 6.55 -21.38 -18.57
CA TYR A 34 5.71 -20.27 -18.99
C TYR A 34 5.22 -19.41 -17.82
N ILE A 35 5.10 -20.01 -16.63
CA ILE A 35 4.65 -19.33 -15.42
C ILE A 35 5.82 -19.24 -14.45
N ASN A 36 6.11 -18.04 -13.95
CA ASN A 36 7.09 -17.88 -12.88
C ASN A 36 6.51 -18.37 -11.54
N THR A 37 6.43 -19.69 -11.41
CA THR A 37 5.82 -20.40 -10.29
C THR A 37 6.50 -20.05 -8.98
N ALA A 38 7.83 -19.87 -8.99
CA ALA A 38 8.60 -19.42 -7.83
C ALA A 38 8.18 -18.03 -7.34
N LYS A 39 8.05 -17.03 -8.24
CA LYS A 39 7.57 -15.70 -7.86
C LYS A 39 6.11 -15.72 -7.41
N ALA A 40 5.24 -16.48 -8.10
CA ALA A 40 3.83 -16.59 -7.73
C ALA A 40 3.65 -17.18 -6.33
N LEU A 41 4.35 -18.28 -6.03
CA LEU A 41 4.35 -18.89 -4.69
C LEU A 41 4.96 -17.97 -3.64
N ALA A 42 6.02 -17.24 -3.96
CA ALA A 42 6.62 -16.26 -3.05
C ALA A 42 5.63 -15.13 -2.69
N ILE A 43 4.82 -14.66 -3.65
CA ILE A 43 3.78 -13.65 -3.39
C ILE A 43 2.69 -14.23 -2.48
N ILE A 44 2.17 -15.42 -2.78
CA ILE A 44 1.12 -16.07 -1.97
C ILE A 44 1.60 -16.30 -0.54
N PHE A 45 2.80 -16.88 -0.40
CA PHE A 45 3.42 -17.09 0.91
C PHE A 45 3.64 -15.76 1.64
N GLY A 46 4.13 -14.74 0.94
CA GLY A 46 4.33 -13.40 1.50
C GLY A 46 3.04 -12.81 2.09
N ILE A 47 1.90 -12.99 1.42
CA ILE A 47 0.62 -12.48 1.93
C ILE A 47 0.21 -13.24 3.20
N LEU A 48 0.23 -14.57 3.20
CA LEU A 48 -0.14 -15.37 4.38
C LEU A 48 0.82 -15.14 5.56
N PHE A 49 2.12 -15.08 5.27
CA PHE A 49 3.16 -14.85 6.26
C PHE A 49 3.09 -13.45 6.87
N SER A 50 2.67 -12.44 6.10
CA SER A 50 2.48 -11.08 6.60
C SER A 50 1.45 -11.01 7.74
N VAL A 51 0.40 -11.83 7.69
CA VAL A 51 -0.63 -11.92 8.73
C VAL A 51 -0.01 -12.46 10.03
N VAL A 52 0.78 -13.53 9.94
CA VAL A 52 1.47 -14.12 11.10
C VAL A 52 2.42 -13.10 11.74
N ILE A 53 3.21 -12.40 10.93
CA ILE A 53 4.10 -11.34 11.40
C ILE A 53 3.30 -10.23 12.10
N ALA A 54 2.20 -9.78 11.50
CA ALA A 54 1.37 -8.72 12.07
C ALA A 54 0.81 -9.12 13.45
N PHE A 55 0.33 -10.35 13.61
CA PHE A 55 -0.14 -10.85 14.91
C PHE A 55 0.99 -10.98 15.94
N ALA A 56 2.17 -11.47 15.52
CA ALA A 56 3.32 -11.64 16.42
C ALA A 56 3.80 -10.29 16.97
N PHE A 57 4.08 -9.33 16.09
CA PHE A 57 4.50 -7.99 16.50
C PHE A 57 3.38 -7.22 17.21
N GLY A 58 2.13 -7.37 16.77
CA GLY A 58 0.97 -6.77 17.44
C GLY A 58 0.86 -7.23 18.90
N THR A 59 1.02 -8.53 19.15
CA THR A 59 0.99 -9.11 20.50
C THR A 59 2.15 -8.58 21.35
N ILE A 60 3.36 -8.50 20.79
CA ILE A 60 4.55 -7.97 21.49
C ILE A 60 4.34 -6.50 21.88
N ILE A 61 3.92 -5.65 20.94
CA ILE A 61 3.71 -4.23 21.19
C ILE A 61 2.55 -4.02 22.18
N GLN A 62 1.49 -4.83 22.10
CA GLN A 62 0.38 -4.80 23.06
C GLN A 62 0.86 -5.17 24.47
N PHE A 63 1.70 -6.20 24.60
CA PHE A 63 2.29 -6.59 25.87
C PHE A 63 3.16 -5.48 26.48
N ILE A 64 4.05 -4.86 25.67
CA ILE A 64 4.89 -3.74 26.11
C ILE A 64 4.02 -2.55 26.54
N THR A 65 3.01 -2.21 25.75
CA THR A 65 2.10 -1.10 26.07
C THR A 65 1.37 -1.34 27.40
N ARG A 66 0.93 -2.58 27.65
CA ARG A 66 0.29 -2.95 28.92
C ARG A 66 1.27 -2.87 30.10
N LEU A 67 2.54 -3.23 29.89
CA LEU A 67 3.57 -3.12 30.93
C LEU A 67 3.85 -1.66 31.29
N LEU A 68 3.93 -0.78 30.29
CA LEU A 68 4.21 0.66 30.49
C LEU A 68 3.06 1.42 31.15
N PHE A 69 1.81 1.14 30.78
CA PHE A 69 0.65 1.86 31.31
C PHE A 69 -0.02 1.19 32.52
N SER A 70 0.44 -0.01 32.91
CA SER A 70 -0.13 -0.82 34.00
C SER A 70 -1.66 -0.97 33.88
N PHE A 71 -2.33 -1.46 34.92
CA PHE A 71 -3.80 -1.57 34.95
C PHE A 71 -4.51 -0.23 35.21
N ASP A 72 -3.79 0.80 35.69
CA ASP A 72 -4.35 2.11 36.04
C ASP A 72 -4.03 3.19 34.99
N TYR A 73 -4.54 2.96 33.78
CA TYR A 73 -4.21 3.75 32.58
C TYR A 73 -4.59 5.23 32.69
N LYS A 74 -5.58 5.61 33.52
CA LYS A 74 -6.08 7.00 33.57
C LYS A 74 -5.02 7.98 34.06
N LYS A 75 -4.32 7.64 35.14
CA LYS A 75 -3.33 8.53 35.75
C LYS A 75 -2.09 8.70 34.87
N TYR A 76 -1.59 7.60 34.32
CA TYR A 76 -0.40 7.63 33.44
C TYR A 76 -0.68 8.28 32.08
N MET A 77 -1.92 8.24 31.58
CA MET A 77 -2.27 8.86 30.30
C MET A 77 -2.36 10.40 30.39
N GLU A 78 -2.63 10.97 31.57
CA GLU A 78 -2.60 12.43 31.75
C GLU A 78 -1.17 12.98 31.74
N ASP A 79 -0.22 12.27 32.38
CA ASP A 79 1.17 12.74 32.52
C ASP A 79 2.08 12.30 31.35
N PHE A 80 1.97 11.05 30.90
CA PHE A 80 2.85 10.46 29.87
C PHE A 80 2.17 10.28 28.51
N GLY A 81 0.87 10.57 28.42
CA GLY A 81 0.11 10.32 27.21
C GLY A 81 0.56 11.16 26.01
N ALA A 82 1.01 12.40 26.22
CA ALA A 82 1.52 13.25 25.14
C ALA A 82 2.78 12.68 24.51
N LEU A 83 3.73 12.21 25.34
CA LEU A 83 4.97 11.61 24.88
C LEU A 83 4.70 10.30 24.13
N TRP A 84 3.83 9.45 24.70
CA TRP A 84 3.47 8.18 24.07
C TRP A 84 2.70 8.37 22.75
N GLY A 85 1.74 9.31 22.73
CA GLY A 85 1.05 9.69 21.50
C GLY A 85 1.99 10.30 20.47
N GLY A 86 2.99 11.05 20.91
CA GLY A 86 4.09 11.55 20.08
C GLY A 86 4.82 10.41 19.39
N ILE A 87 5.26 9.39 20.13
CA ILE A 87 5.94 8.21 19.58
C ILE A 87 5.03 7.48 18.58
N ALA A 88 3.78 7.22 18.98
CA ALA A 88 2.83 6.47 18.17
C ALA A 88 2.51 7.18 16.84
N ILE A 89 2.13 8.46 16.88
CA ILE A 89 1.80 9.22 15.68
C ILE A 89 3.06 9.46 14.82
N THR A 90 4.24 9.67 15.42
CA THR A 90 5.48 9.78 14.66
C THR A 90 5.81 8.48 13.93
N ALA A 91 5.55 7.31 14.52
CA ALA A 91 5.69 6.03 13.83
C ALA A 91 4.73 5.89 12.64
N ILE A 92 3.50 6.39 12.77
CA ILE A 92 2.51 6.44 11.68
C ILE A 92 2.98 7.40 10.58
N VAL A 93 3.49 8.58 10.96
CA VAL A 93 4.05 9.57 10.02
C VAL A 93 5.28 9.02 9.30
N TYR A 94 6.16 8.30 10.00
CA TYR A 94 7.29 7.60 9.38
C TYR A 94 6.81 6.62 8.30
N PHE A 95 5.81 5.80 8.63
CA PHE A 95 5.22 4.87 7.69
C PHE A 95 4.64 5.59 6.47
N MET A 96 3.85 6.65 6.67
CA MET A 96 3.25 7.41 5.58
C MET A 96 4.28 8.17 4.73
N LEU A 97 5.24 8.85 5.35
CA LEU A 97 6.23 9.65 4.63
C LEU A 97 7.29 8.80 3.97
N VAL A 98 7.98 7.92 4.70
CA VAL A 98 9.16 7.23 4.17
C VAL A 98 8.76 6.05 3.30
N LYS A 99 7.81 5.21 3.76
CA LYS A 99 7.34 4.10 2.92
C LYS A 99 6.35 4.56 1.86
N GLY A 100 5.47 5.51 2.17
CA GLY A 100 4.53 6.06 1.20
C GLY A 100 5.20 6.89 0.09
N ALA A 101 6.16 7.76 0.41
CA ALA A 101 6.82 8.59 -0.61
C ALA A 101 7.68 7.77 -1.58
N LYS A 102 8.27 6.65 -1.15
CA LYS A 102 9.02 5.74 -2.04
C LYS A 102 8.15 5.14 -3.15
N GLY A 103 6.84 5.01 -2.93
CA GLY A 103 5.89 4.52 -3.92
C GLY A 103 5.18 5.62 -4.71
N ALA A 104 5.47 6.90 -4.42
CA ALA A 104 4.79 8.03 -5.04
C ALA A 104 5.33 8.31 -6.44
N SER A 105 4.45 8.32 -7.45
CA SER A 105 4.82 8.60 -8.85
C SER A 105 5.37 10.01 -9.10
N PHE A 106 5.16 10.93 -8.16
CA PHE A 106 5.63 12.31 -8.22
C PHE A 106 6.98 12.54 -7.51
N MET A 107 7.56 11.51 -6.87
CA MET A 107 8.84 11.68 -6.19
C MET A 107 10.02 11.53 -7.15
N THR A 108 10.87 12.55 -7.20
CA THR A 108 12.14 12.49 -7.95
C THR A 108 13.21 11.77 -7.13
N PRO A 109 14.22 11.16 -7.79
CA PRO A 109 15.32 10.49 -7.10
C PRO A 109 16.04 11.40 -6.09
N GLU A 110 16.22 12.68 -6.44
CA GLU A 110 16.86 13.69 -5.59
C GLU A 110 16.07 13.92 -4.28
N HIS A 111 14.73 13.99 -4.37
CA HIS A 111 13.88 14.16 -3.19
C HIS A 111 13.86 12.89 -2.32
N LEU A 112 13.91 11.70 -2.93
CA LEU A 112 14.02 10.44 -2.20
C LEU A 112 15.36 10.31 -1.48
N GLU A 113 16.45 10.74 -2.11
CA GLU A 113 17.78 10.76 -1.51
C GLU A 113 17.81 11.73 -0.33
N TRP A 114 17.35 12.97 -0.53
CA TRP A 114 17.24 13.96 0.54
C TRP A 114 16.43 13.44 1.73
N LEU A 115 15.27 12.81 1.46
CA LEU A 115 14.41 12.23 2.48
C LEU A 115 15.15 11.11 3.23
N SER A 116 15.90 10.26 2.52
CA SER A 116 16.66 9.17 3.13
C SER A 116 17.77 9.68 4.05
N THR A 117 18.47 10.74 3.68
CA THR A 117 19.53 11.35 4.48
C THR A 117 18.98 12.08 5.70
N HIS A 118 17.85 12.78 5.55
CA HIS A 118 17.27 13.62 6.61
C HIS A 118 16.13 12.95 7.38
N THR A 119 15.87 11.65 7.14
CA THR A 119 14.75 10.91 7.77
C THR A 119 14.75 11.11 9.29
N LEU A 120 15.90 10.96 9.95
CA LEU A 120 15.98 11.07 11.40
C LEU A 120 15.63 12.48 11.91
N LEU A 121 16.07 13.53 11.19
CA LEU A 121 15.75 14.91 11.52
C LEU A 121 14.26 15.21 11.33
N VAL A 122 13.67 14.75 10.22
CA VAL A 122 12.24 14.89 9.94
C VAL A 122 11.42 14.21 11.04
N LEU A 123 11.80 13.00 11.46
CA LEU A 123 11.13 12.28 12.53
C LEU A 123 11.27 12.97 13.88
N LEU A 124 12.44 13.55 14.18
CA LEU A 124 12.66 14.25 15.44
C LEU A 124 11.84 15.55 15.51
N TYR A 125 11.78 16.33 14.42
CA TYR A 125 10.91 17.50 14.35
C TYR A 125 9.43 17.12 14.41
N ALA A 126 9.01 16.05 13.72
CA ALA A 126 7.65 15.54 13.79
C ALA A 126 7.31 15.10 15.21
N PHE A 127 8.20 14.37 15.87
CA PHE A 127 8.02 13.91 17.25
C PHE A 127 7.85 15.07 18.22
N ILE A 128 8.75 16.07 18.17
CA ILE A 128 8.65 17.25 19.03
C ILE A 128 7.36 18.01 18.74
N GLY A 129 7.07 18.30 17.47
CA GLY A 129 5.88 19.05 17.06
C GLY A 129 4.57 18.36 17.47
N ILE A 130 4.46 17.05 17.25
CA ILE A 130 3.29 16.27 17.64
C ILE A 130 3.17 16.19 19.16
N THR A 131 4.28 15.94 19.87
CA THR A 131 4.26 15.85 21.34
C THR A 131 3.80 17.16 21.96
N VAL A 132 4.30 18.31 21.47
CA VAL A 132 3.88 19.64 21.90
C VAL A 132 2.40 19.88 21.57
N LEU A 133 1.97 19.52 20.36
CA LEU A 133 0.57 19.65 19.95
C LEU A 133 -0.36 18.82 20.85
N LEU A 134 -0.02 17.56 21.11
CA LEU A 134 -0.80 16.70 22.00
C LEU A 134 -0.81 17.25 23.43
N GLN A 135 0.32 17.74 23.94
CA GLN A 135 0.40 18.37 25.26
C GLN A 135 -0.51 19.59 25.38
N LEU A 136 -0.56 20.44 24.34
CA LEU A 136 -1.48 21.58 24.29
C LEU A 136 -2.95 21.12 24.24
N LEU A 137 -3.28 20.09 23.48
CA LEU A 137 -4.63 19.55 23.40
C LEU A 137 -5.11 18.95 24.73
N ILE A 138 -4.23 18.28 25.47
CA ILE A 138 -4.54 17.74 26.81
C ILE A 138 -4.76 18.87 27.79
N SER A 139 -3.84 19.84 27.85
CA SER A 139 -3.88 20.92 28.85
C SER A 139 -5.03 21.90 28.63
N LEU A 140 -5.32 22.27 27.38
CA LEU A 140 -6.36 23.27 27.06
C LEU A 140 -7.75 22.66 26.91
N PHE A 141 -7.85 21.48 26.29
CA PHE A 141 -9.13 20.90 25.87
C PHE A 141 -9.46 19.58 26.57
N LYS A 142 -8.56 19.03 27.40
CA LYS A 142 -8.71 17.75 28.11
C LYS A 142 -9.14 16.61 27.18
N VAL A 143 -8.62 16.63 25.95
CA VAL A 143 -8.99 15.65 24.91
C VAL A 143 -8.34 14.30 25.22
N ASN A 144 -9.10 13.23 24.96
CA ASN A 144 -8.58 11.87 25.08
C ASN A 144 -7.61 11.54 23.94
N ILE A 145 -6.34 11.41 24.27
CA ILE A 145 -5.23 11.14 23.33
C ILE A 145 -5.40 9.80 22.64
N LEU A 146 -5.90 8.77 23.34
CA LEU A 146 -6.12 7.44 22.76
C LEU A 146 -7.10 7.53 21.58
N ARG A 147 -8.13 8.38 21.68
CA ARG A 147 -9.07 8.61 20.58
C ARG A 147 -8.36 9.23 19.38
N ILE A 148 -7.46 10.19 19.59
CA ILE A 148 -6.67 10.79 18.50
C ILE A 148 -5.75 9.75 17.86
N ILE A 149 -5.00 8.99 18.65
CA ILE A 149 -4.09 7.96 18.14
C ILE A 149 -4.85 6.92 17.30
N VAL A 150 -6.01 6.45 17.80
CA VAL A 150 -6.85 5.49 17.08
C VAL A 150 -7.41 6.11 15.79
N LEU A 151 -7.86 7.36 15.81
CA LEU A 151 -8.34 8.06 14.60
C LEU A 151 -7.23 8.21 13.56
N VAL A 152 -6.03 8.64 13.95
CA VAL A 152 -4.89 8.77 13.03
C VAL A 152 -4.44 7.41 12.49
N GLY A 153 -4.42 6.37 13.35
CA GLY A 153 -4.06 5.02 12.95
C GLY A 153 -5.07 4.39 11.97
N THR A 154 -6.37 4.54 12.25
CA THR A 154 -7.43 4.06 11.35
C THR A 154 -7.43 4.81 10.03
N PHE A 155 -7.19 6.13 10.04
CA PHE A 155 -6.99 6.91 8.83
C PHE A 155 -5.79 6.43 8.01
N SER A 156 -4.64 6.18 8.65
CA SER A 156 -3.46 5.66 7.96
C SER A 156 -3.71 4.28 7.35
N LEU A 157 -4.45 3.41 8.05
CA LEU A 157 -4.82 2.09 7.53
C LEU A 157 -5.76 2.20 6.33
N ALA A 158 -6.76 3.10 6.40
CA ALA A 158 -7.67 3.36 5.29
C ALA A 158 -6.93 3.91 4.06
N MET A 159 -6.00 4.84 4.26
CA MET A 159 -5.15 5.38 3.20
C MET A 159 -4.29 4.28 2.55
N ALA A 160 -3.70 3.39 3.34
CA ALA A 160 -2.89 2.28 2.84
C ALA A 160 -3.72 1.30 1.98
N PHE A 161 -4.93 0.95 2.42
CA PHE A 161 -5.84 0.12 1.64
C PHE A 161 -6.32 0.80 0.36
N ALA A 162 -6.71 2.07 0.44
CA ALA A 162 -7.14 2.84 -0.72
C ALA A 162 -6.02 2.96 -1.77
N GLY A 163 -4.78 3.21 -1.34
CA GLY A 163 -3.61 3.26 -2.23
C GLY A 163 -3.33 1.92 -2.91
N ASN A 164 -3.37 0.81 -2.16
CA ASN A 164 -3.20 -0.54 -2.71
C ASN A 164 -4.32 -0.88 -3.72
N ASP A 165 -5.57 -0.61 -3.38
CA ASP A 165 -6.71 -0.90 -4.25
C ASP A 165 -6.69 -0.03 -5.51
N LEU A 166 -6.30 1.24 -5.41
CA LEU A 166 -6.16 2.13 -6.56
C LEU A 166 -5.23 1.53 -7.63
N VAL A 167 -4.01 1.16 -7.23
CA VAL A 167 -3.00 0.61 -8.14
C VAL A 167 -3.45 -0.74 -8.72
N ASN A 168 -4.09 -1.56 -7.90
CA ASN A 168 -4.64 -2.85 -8.31
C ASN A 168 -5.71 -2.71 -9.41
N PHE A 169 -6.57 -1.68 -9.35
CA PHE A 169 -7.62 -1.48 -10.34
C PHE A 169 -7.13 -0.79 -11.63
N ILE A 170 -6.22 0.18 -11.52
CA ILE A 170 -5.74 0.92 -12.70
C ILE A 170 -4.57 0.24 -13.40
N GLY A 171 -3.86 -0.66 -12.72
CA GLY A 171 -2.65 -1.29 -13.23
C GLY A 171 -2.88 -2.07 -14.53
N VAL A 172 -3.96 -2.86 -14.61
CA VAL A 172 -4.29 -3.64 -15.80
C VAL A 172 -4.68 -2.75 -17.00
N PRO A 173 -5.60 -1.76 -16.86
CA PRO A 173 -5.87 -0.81 -17.95
C PRO A 173 -4.64 -0.02 -18.41
N LEU A 174 -3.75 0.38 -17.50
CA LEU A 174 -2.53 1.11 -17.85
C LEU A 174 -1.52 0.25 -18.60
N ALA A 175 -1.36 -1.00 -18.20
CA ALA A 175 -0.55 -1.97 -18.93
C ALA A 175 -1.07 -2.16 -20.36
N GLY A 176 -2.40 -2.28 -20.52
CA GLY A 176 -3.03 -2.33 -21.85
C GLY A 176 -2.83 -1.06 -22.68
N LEU A 177 -2.93 0.12 -22.04
CA LEU A 177 -2.66 1.40 -22.70
C LEU A 177 -1.20 1.50 -23.18
N GLU A 178 -0.25 1.05 -22.37
CA GLU A 178 1.16 1.08 -22.73
C GLU A 178 1.46 0.11 -23.88
N ALA A 179 0.87 -1.08 -23.85
CA ALA A 179 0.93 -2.04 -24.95
C ALA A 179 0.39 -1.44 -26.27
N TYR A 180 -0.71 -0.71 -26.20
CA TYR A 180 -1.28 -0.03 -27.38
C TYR A 180 -0.38 1.10 -27.89
N LYS A 181 0.21 1.91 -27.00
CA LYS A 181 1.12 3.00 -27.41
C LYS A 181 2.37 2.47 -28.07
N GLU A 182 2.93 1.37 -27.59
CA GLU A 182 4.10 0.74 -28.20
C GLU A 182 3.76 0.24 -29.61
N PHE A 183 2.60 -0.41 -29.77
CA PHE A 183 2.11 -0.83 -31.08
C PHE A 183 1.82 0.34 -32.04
N ALA A 184 1.17 1.40 -31.55
CA ALA A 184 0.82 2.58 -32.36
C ALA A 184 2.01 3.50 -32.66
N GLY A 185 3.06 3.44 -31.84
CA GLY A 185 4.25 4.29 -31.92
C GLY A 185 5.25 3.87 -32.99
N ASP A 186 5.19 2.61 -33.43
CA ASP A 186 6.08 2.10 -34.47
C ASP A 186 5.27 1.39 -35.58
N PRO A 187 5.13 2.02 -36.76
CA PRO A 187 4.36 1.49 -37.88
C PRO A 187 4.95 0.21 -38.49
N SER A 188 6.15 -0.21 -38.08
CA SER A 188 6.84 -1.38 -38.62
C SER A 188 6.51 -2.70 -37.92
N PHE A 189 5.82 -2.66 -36.76
CA PHE A 189 5.42 -3.86 -36.04
C PHE A 189 4.13 -4.48 -36.60
N SER A 190 4.21 -5.76 -36.97
CA SER A 190 3.01 -6.58 -37.14
C SER A 190 2.49 -7.04 -35.77
N PRO A 191 1.16 -7.13 -35.57
CA PRO A 191 0.57 -7.60 -34.31
C PRO A 191 1.10 -8.97 -33.85
N ASP A 192 1.52 -9.81 -34.81
CA ASP A 192 2.02 -11.16 -34.56
C ASP A 192 3.50 -11.20 -34.15
N ALA A 193 4.27 -10.14 -34.41
CA ALA A 193 5.72 -10.10 -34.15
C ALA A 193 6.10 -9.26 -32.92
N LEU A 194 5.17 -8.50 -32.33
CA LEU A 194 5.45 -7.69 -31.14
C LEU A 194 5.56 -8.57 -29.90
N LEU A 195 6.80 -8.95 -29.56
CA LEU A 195 7.10 -9.47 -28.24
C LEU A 195 6.94 -8.31 -27.25
N MET A 196 5.87 -8.34 -26.47
CA MET A 196 5.48 -7.40 -25.40
C MET A 196 6.52 -7.29 -24.26
N GLY A 197 7.79 -7.09 -24.60
CA GLY A 197 8.92 -7.04 -23.67
C GLY A 197 8.87 -5.81 -22.78
N SER A 198 8.23 -4.72 -23.20
CA SER A 198 8.01 -3.52 -22.38
C SER A 198 7.20 -3.81 -21.11
N LEU A 199 6.23 -4.74 -21.19
CA LEU A 199 5.39 -5.18 -20.07
C LEU A 199 6.15 -6.05 -19.05
N SER A 200 7.38 -6.49 -19.38
CA SER A 200 8.26 -7.13 -18.40
C SER A 200 8.89 -6.14 -17.42
N GLN A 201 8.87 -4.84 -17.76
CA GLN A 201 9.35 -3.77 -16.90
C GLN A 201 8.22 -3.15 -16.09
N PRO A 202 8.52 -2.53 -14.93
CA PRO A 202 7.50 -1.82 -14.14
C PRO A 202 6.83 -0.73 -14.97
N VAL A 203 5.50 -0.83 -15.13
CA VAL A 203 4.70 0.17 -15.85
C VAL A 203 4.82 1.51 -15.13
N LYS A 204 5.43 2.50 -15.80
CA LYS A 204 5.53 3.86 -15.28
C LYS A 204 4.19 4.55 -15.42
N THR A 205 3.43 4.57 -14.33
CA THR A 205 2.13 5.24 -14.31
C THR A 205 2.28 6.76 -14.27
N PRO A 206 1.77 7.51 -15.26
CA PRO A 206 1.75 8.96 -15.20
C PRO A 206 0.88 9.44 -14.02
N THR A 207 1.38 10.43 -13.25
CA THR A 207 0.72 10.95 -12.05
C THR A 207 -0.72 11.43 -12.31
N ILE A 208 -1.00 11.93 -13.52
CA ILE A 208 -2.34 12.40 -13.90
C ILE A 208 -3.39 11.27 -13.84
N PHE A 209 -3.05 10.05 -14.26
CA PHE A 209 -3.98 8.91 -14.21
C PHE A 209 -4.22 8.45 -12.79
N LEU A 210 -3.18 8.47 -11.93
CA LEU A 210 -3.32 8.17 -10.51
C LEU A 210 -4.23 9.17 -9.79
N LEU A 211 -4.04 10.46 -10.07
CA LEU A 211 -4.84 11.54 -9.45
C LEU A 211 -6.29 11.47 -9.93
N ALA A 212 -6.51 11.31 -11.24
CA ALA A 212 -7.85 11.16 -11.80
C ALA A 212 -8.58 9.92 -11.24
N ALA A 213 -7.91 8.78 -11.16
CA ALA A 213 -8.48 7.56 -10.60
C ALA A 213 -8.78 7.71 -9.10
N GLY A 214 -7.92 8.39 -8.33
CA GLY A 214 -8.17 8.71 -6.93
C GLY A 214 -9.39 9.62 -6.76
N LEU A 215 -9.53 10.65 -7.59
CA LEU A 215 -10.71 11.53 -7.58
C LEU A 215 -12.00 10.78 -7.93
N ILE A 216 -11.97 9.91 -8.94
CA ILE A 216 -13.11 9.08 -9.31
C ILE A 216 -13.47 8.13 -8.17
N MET A 217 -12.49 7.49 -7.54
CA MET A 217 -12.69 6.63 -6.37
C MET A 217 -13.36 7.40 -5.21
N VAL A 218 -12.90 8.61 -4.91
CA VAL A 218 -13.53 9.46 -3.88
C VAL A 218 -14.95 9.84 -4.28
N ALA A 219 -15.15 10.36 -5.50
CA ALA A 219 -16.46 10.76 -6.00
C ALA A 219 -17.47 9.61 -5.98
N THR A 220 -17.05 8.42 -6.42
CA THR A 220 -17.89 7.20 -6.41
C THR A 220 -18.23 6.76 -4.99
N LEU A 221 -17.33 6.84 -4.02
CA LEU A 221 -17.67 6.58 -2.61
C LEU A 221 -18.72 7.56 -2.09
N PHE A 222 -18.61 8.86 -2.41
CA PHE A 222 -19.59 9.87 -1.99
C PHE A 222 -20.97 9.71 -2.65
N LEU A 223 -21.00 9.26 -3.91
CA LEU A 223 -22.21 9.07 -4.72
C LEU A 223 -22.84 7.67 -4.55
N SER A 224 -22.08 6.69 -4.08
CA SER A 224 -22.56 5.30 -3.93
C SER A 224 -23.58 5.19 -2.80
N LYS A 225 -24.80 4.78 -3.14
CA LYS A 225 -25.86 4.44 -2.18
C LYS A 225 -25.43 3.35 -1.21
N LYS A 226 -24.58 2.41 -1.66
CA LYS A 226 -24.11 1.26 -0.88
C LYS A 226 -23.11 1.65 0.21
N ALA A 227 -22.37 2.74 0.02
CA ALA A 227 -21.50 3.34 1.05
C ALA A 227 -22.28 4.19 2.08
N ARG A 228 -23.54 4.55 1.78
CA ARG A 228 -24.43 5.32 2.67
C ARG A 228 -25.37 4.46 3.49
N THR A 229 -25.60 3.21 3.10
CA THR A 229 -26.23 2.19 3.94
C THR A 229 -25.24 1.74 5.00
N LEU A 230 -25.42 2.26 6.22
CA LEU A 230 -24.92 1.60 7.42
C LEU A 230 -25.47 0.17 7.42
N PRO A 231 -24.64 -0.85 7.69
CA PRO A 231 -25.17 -2.15 8.08
C PRO A 231 -26.00 -1.94 9.34
N ASP A 232 -27.26 -2.37 9.32
CA ASP A 232 -28.04 -2.60 10.54
C ASP A 232 -27.34 -3.65 11.43
#